data_AF-A0A3T0KXR7-F1
#
_entry.id   AF-A0A3T0KXR7-F1
#
_cell.length_a   1.000
_cell.length_b   1.000
_cell.length_c   1.000
_cell.angle_alpha   90.00
_cell.angle_beta   90.00
_cell.angle_gamma   90.00
#
_symmetry.space_group_name_H-M   'P 1'
#
loop_
_entity.id
_entity.type
_entity.pdbx_description
1 polymer ?
#
loop_
_entity_poly.entity_id
_entity_poly.type
_entity_poly.pdbx_seq_one_letter_code
_entity_poly.pdbx_strand_id
1 'polypeptide(L)'
;MLFNETTMEHFNLSFGTGFYPTFHFMQAAYPELKKSKGKVINFASGAGIDGQPTQTSYAAAKEAIRGISRVAANEWGPDGINVNLISPIALTPGVQQWRENDPTLYDAMINKIPLRRLGDPE
;
A
#
# COMPACT_ATOMS: atom_id res chain seq x y z
N MET A 1 10.82 3.40 -14.22
CA MET A 1 12.20 3.80 -13.87
C MET A 1 12.90 2.61 -13.25
N LEU A 2 14.06 2.21 -13.73
CA LEU A 2 14.79 1.07 -13.16
C LEU A 2 15.38 1.40 -11.78
N PHE A 3 15.83 0.37 -11.06
CA PHE A 3 16.39 0.52 -9.72
C PHE A 3 17.55 1.54 -9.69
N ASN A 4 18.50 1.42 -10.62
CA ASN A 4 19.70 2.28 -10.69
C ASN A 4 19.40 3.74 -11.10
N GLU A 5 18.18 4.01 -11.57
CA GLU A 5 17.74 5.35 -11.97
C GLU A 5 16.90 6.00 -10.86
N THR A 6 16.52 5.25 -9.82
CA THR A 6 15.67 5.74 -8.74
C THR A 6 16.44 6.74 -7.88
N THR A 7 16.02 8.00 -7.91
CA THR A 7 16.65 9.09 -7.12
C THR A 7 15.96 9.33 -5.78
N MET A 8 16.58 10.17 -4.94
CA MET A 8 16.00 10.57 -3.65
C MET A 8 14.71 11.37 -3.79
N GLU A 9 14.51 12.12 -4.87
CA GLU A 9 13.25 12.81 -5.15
C GLU A 9 12.08 11.83 -5.27
N HIS A 10 12.31 10.66 -5.88
CA HIS A 10 11.30 9.60 -5.99
C HIS A 10 10.94 9.00 -4.62
N PHE A 11 11.95 8.80 -3.76
CA PHE A 11 11.74 8.40 -2.38
C PHE A 11 10.96 9.46 -1.60
N ASN A 12 11.35 10.72 -1.70
CA ASN A 12 10.68 11.83 -1.03
C ASN A 12 9.22 11.94 -1.45
N LEU A 13 8.92 11.76 -2.74
CA LEU A 13 7.54 11.73 -3.23
C LEU A 13 6.77 10.53 -2.66
N SER A 14 7.34 9.33 -2.73
CA SER A 14 6.66 8.09 -2.31
C SER A 14 6.41 8.05 -0.80
N PHE A 15 7.40 8.47 0.00
CA PHE A 15 7.27 8.56 1.45
C PHE A 15 6.43 9.75 1.88
N GLY A 16 6.58 10.90 1.21
CA GLY A 16 5.83 12.14 1.43
C GLY A 16 4.33 11.98 1.21
N THR A 17 3.91 11.17 0.24
CA THR A 17 2.50 10.98 -0.10
C THR A 17 1.92 9.68 0.44
N GLY A 18 2.75 8.69 0.79
CA GLY A 18 2.32 7.39 1.29
C GLY A 18 2.63 7.16 2.77
N PHE A 19 3.92 7.03 3.09
CA PHE A 19 4.36 6.57 4.41
C PHE A 19 4.14 7.61 5.52
N TYR A 20 4.70 8.81 5.37
CA TYR A 20 4.62 9.85 6.40
C TYR A 20 3.18 10.23 6.79
N PRO A 21 2.25 10.50 5.84
CA PRO A 21 0.88 10.80 6.21
C PRO A 21 0.19 9.62 6.92
N THR A 22 0.45 8.37 6.50
CA THR A 22 -0.07 7.18 7.20
C THR A 22 0.41 7.12 8.65
N PHE A 23 1.72 7.26 8.85
CA PHE A 23 2.33 7.22 10.18
C PHE A 23 1.81 8.35 11.08
N HIS A 24 1.79 9.59 10.60
CA HIS A 24 1.33 10.74 11.39
C HIS A 24 -0.17 10.67 11.69
N PHE A 25 -0.99 10.22 10.73
CA PHE A 25 -2.42 10.09 10.96
C PHE A 25 -2.74 9.00 11.99
N MET A 26 -2.04 7.87 11.93
CA MET A 26 -2.13 6.83 12.96
C MET A 26 -1.84 7.41 14.36
N GLN A 27 -0.73 8.14 14.52
CA GLN A 27 -0.40 8.77 15.81
C GLN A 27 -1.47 9.76 16.27
N ALA A 28 -1.96 10.61 15.36
CA ALA A 28 -3.00 11.60 15.66
C ALA A 28 -4.34 10.95 16.04
N ALA A 29 -4.68 9.80 15.46
CA ALA A 29 -5.93 9.08 15.71
C ALA A 29 -5.89 8.23 16.99
N TYR A 30 -4.70 7.87 17.49
CA TYR A 30 -4.54 6.96 18.63
C TYR A 30 -5.37 7.32 19.87
N PRO A 31 -5.45 8.59 20.33
CA PRO A 31 -6.26 8.94 21.51
C PRO A 31 -7.74 8.57 21.35
N GLU A 32 -8.33 8.81 20.18
CA GLU A 32 -9.74 8.50 19.90
C GLU A 32 -9.97 7.00 19.63
N LEU A 33 -9.01 6.36 18.95
CA LEU A 33 -9.02 4.91 18.77
C LEU A 33 -8.98 4.17 20.11
N LYS A 34 -8.20 4.67 21.07
CA LYS A 34 -8.10 4.08 22.42
C LYS A 34 -9.40 4.21 23.21
N LYS A 35 -10.07 5.37 23.14
CA LYS A 35 -11.39 5.57 23.77
C LYS A 35 -12.45 4.64 23.17
N SER A 36 -12.43 4.47 21.85
CA SER A 36 -13.44 3.72 21.10
C SER A 36 -13.15 2.23 20.94
N LYS A 37 -11.92 1.76 21.25
CA LYS A 37 -11.42 0.43 20.88
C LYS A 37 -11.56 0.16 19.38
N GLY A 38 -11.13 1.16 18.60
CA GLY A 38 -11.34 1.24 17.16
C GLY A 38 -10.48 0.28 16.34
N LYS A 39 -10.53 0.46 15.02
CA LYS A 39 -9.76 -0.34 14.05
C LYS A 39 -9.03 0.57 13.07
N VAL A 40 -7.85 0.15 12.64
CA VAL A 40 -7.06 0.78 11.59
C VAL A 40 -6.86 -0.24 10.47
N ILE A 41 -7.19 0.15 9.24
CA ILE A 41 -6.90 -0.62 8.03
C ILE A 41 -6.01 0.23 7.13
N ASN A 42 -4.74 -0.13 7.01
CA ASN A 42 -3.79 0.55 6.13
C ASN A 42 -3.74 -0.11 4.76
N PHE A 43 -3.37 0.67 3.73
CA PHE A 43 -3.18 0.14 2.38
C PHE A 43 -1.71 -0.04 2.05
N ALA A 44 -1.32 -1.31 1.88
CA ALA A 44 -0.04 -1.71 1.35
C ALA A 44 -0.11 -1.92 -0.17
N SER A 45 0.80 -2.71 -0.74
CA SER A 45 0.77 -3.09 -2.15
C SER A 45 1.48 -4.43 -2.36
N GLY A 46 1.05 -5.18 -3.37
CA GLY A 46 1.79 -6.36 -3.85
C GLY A 46 3.14 -5.99 -4.47
N ALA A 47 3.33 -4.75 -4.93
CA ALA A 47 4.57 -4.30 -5.56
C ALA A 47 5.82 -4.51 -4.70
N GLY A 48 5.70 -4.29 -3.38
CA GLY A 48 6.77 -4.53 -2.42
C GLY A 48 6.96 -6.02 -2.09
N ILE A 49 5.86 -6.76 -1.99
CA ILE A 49 5.87 -8.19 -1.66
C ILE A 49 6.53 -9.00 -2.78
N ASP A 50 6.19 -8.69 -4.04
CA ASP A 50 6.65 -9.44 -5.20
C ASP A 50 7.98 -8.91 -5.79
N GLY A 51 8.48 -7.78 -5.28
CA GLY A 51 9.67 -7.12 -5.82
C GLY A 51 9.48 -6.64 -7.27
N GLN A 52 8.36 -5.97 -7.56
CA GLN A 52 8.00 -5.63 -8.93
C GLN A 52 9.01 -4.67 -9.57
N PRO A 53 9.56 -5.00 -10.76
CA PRO A 53 10.46 -4.09 -11.47
C PRO A 53 9.82 -2.72 -11.67
N THR A 54 10.66 -1.70 -11.61
CA THR A 54 10.30 -0.28 -11.77
C THR A 54 9.53 0.39 -10.63
N GLN A 55 9.29 -0.32 -9.52
CA GLN A 55 8.49 0.16 -8.38
C GLN A 55 9.33 0.53 -7.15
N THR A 56 10.66 0.66 -7.25
CA THR A 56 11.60 0.76 -6.10
C THR A 56 11.12 1.65 -4.94
N SER A 57 10.88 2.94 -5.19
CA SER A 57 10.52 3.90 -4.12
C SER A 57 9.11 3.67 -3.57
N TYR A 58 8.18 3.29 -4.45
CA TYR A 58 6.80 2.99 -4.08
C TYR A 58 6.71 1.70 -3.24
N ALA A 59 7.38 0.64 -3.69
CA ALA A 59 7.52 -0.62 -2.98
C ALA A 59 8.11 -0.41 -1.58
N ALA A 60 9.18 0.38 -1.47
CA ALA A 60 9.79 0.71 -0.19
C ALA A 60 8.81 1.43 0.76
N ALA A 61 8.08 2.44 0.26
CA ALA A 61 7.09 3.16 1.07
C ALA A 61 5.95 2.24 1.54
N LYS A 62 5.47 1.32 0.68
CA LYS A 62 4.41 0.37 1.02
C LYS A 62 4.87 -0.72 1.99
N GLU A 63 6.11 -1.20 1.90
CA GLU A 63 6.68 -2.10 2.90
C GLU A 63 6.95 -1.39 4.24
N ALA A 64 7.31 -0.11 4.23
CA ALA A 64 7.42 0.69 5.46
C ALA A 64 6.06 0.77 6.19
N ILE A 65 4.96 0.98 5.44
CA ILE A 65 3.59 0.94 5.99
C ILE A 65 3.27 -0.46 6.58
N ARG A 66 3.66 -1.55 5.90
CA ARG A 66 3.50 -2.92 6.42
C ARG A 66 4.28 -3.13 7.72
N GLY A 67 5.49 -2.58 7.80
CA GLY A 67 6.33 -2.62 9.00
C GLY A 67 5.66 -1.94 10.20
N ILE A 68 5.31 -0.66 10.08
CA ILE A 68 4.71 0.09 11.20
C ILE A 68 3.34 -0.45 11.62
N SER A 69 2.57 -1.03 10.69
CA SER A 69 1.25 -1.60 10.99
C SER A 69 1.38 -2.79 11.95
N ARG A 70 2.41 -3.64 11.79
CA ARG A 70 2.66 -4.76 12.71
C ARG A 70 3.12 -4.29 14.09
N VAL A 71 3.97 -3.26 14.13
CA VAL A 71 4.42 -2.66 15.40
C VAL A 71 3.22 -2.08 16.15
N ALA A 72 2.42 -1.24 15.50
CA ALA A 72 1.23 -0.65 16.09
C ALA A 72 0.19 -1.70 16.53
N ALA A 73 0.01 -2.79 15.76
CA ALA A 73 -0.88 -3.87 16.16
C ALA A 73 -0.46 -4.50 17.51
N ASN A 74 0.84 -4.73 17.70
CA ASN A 74 1.38 -5.30 18.93
C ASN A 74 1.29 -4.32 20.11
N GLU A 75 1.61 -3.05 19.87
CA GLU A 75 1.62 -2.01 20.92
C GLU A 75 0.21 -1.58 21.34
N TRP A 76 -0.73 -1.50 20.39
CA TRP A 76 -2.08 -0.98 20.63
C TRP A 76 -3.11 -2.08 20.91
N GLY A 77 -2.74 -3.35 20.72
CA GLY A 77 -3.56 -4.51 21.08
C GLY A 77 -4.03 -4.50 22.55
N PRO A 78 -3.15 -4.24 23.54
CA PRO A 78 -3.56 -4.08 24.95
C PRO A 78 -4.57 -2.96 25.20
N ASP A 79 -4.60 -1.94 24.34
CA ASP A 79 -5.60 -0.86 24.40
C ASP A 79 -6.92 -1.22 23.69
N GLY A 80 -7.03 -2.43 23.14
CA GLY A 80 -8.22 -2.91 22.43
C GLY A 80 -8.32 -2.43 20.98
N ILE A 81 -7.24 -1.90 20.39
CA ILE A 81 -7.23 -1.42 19.00
C ILE A 81 -6.71 -2.53 18.09
N ASN A 82 -7.43 -2.81 17.00
CA ASN A 82 -6.93 -3.71 15.95
C ASN A 82 -6.31 -2.92 14.80
N VAL A 83 -5.06 -3.24 14.44
CA VAL A 83 -4.40 -2.68 13.25
C VAL A 83 -4.17 -3.80 12.25
N ASN A 84 -4.74 -3.65 11.05
CA ASN A 84 -4.54 -4.56 9.93
C ASN A 84 -4.21 -3.76 8.67
N LEU A 85 -3.92 -4.49 7.60
CA LEU A 85 -3.68 -3.90 6.29
C LEU A 85 -4.23 -4.79 5.19
N ILE A 86 -4.46 -4.18 4.04
CA ILE A 86 -4.78 -4.88 2.80
C ILE A 86 -3.82 -4.46 1.68
N SER A 87 -3.50 -5.38 0.79
CA SER A 87 -2.73 -5.15 -0.44
C SER A 87 -3.64 -5.38 -1.65
N PRO A 88 -4.49 -4.41 -2.03
CA PRO A 88 -5.50 -4.62 -3.05
C PRO A 88 -4.92 -4.53 -4.47
N ILE A 89 -5.60 -5.21 -5.39
CA ILE A 89 -5.55 -4.93 -6.82
C ILE A 89 -6.98 -4.96 -7.37
N ALA A 90 -7.45 -3.84 -7.89
CA ALA A 90 -8.84 -3.65 -8.29
C ALA A 90 -8.93 -2.85 -9.59
N LEU A 91 -10.01 -3.04 -10.35
CA LEU A 91 -10.27 -2.37 -11.62
C LEU A 91 -10.79 -0.94 -11.40
N THR A 92 -9.97 -0.10 -10.76
CA THR A 92 -10.28 1.32 -10.54
C THR A 92 -10.20 2.11 -11.86
N PRO A 93 -10.76 3.33 -11.94
CA PRO A 93 -10.64 4.18 -13.13
C PRO A 93 -9.18 4.39 -13.59
N GLY A 94 -8.24 4.52 -12.64
CA GLY A 94 -6.81 4.64 -12.97
C GLY A 94 -6.23 3.37 -13.60
N VAL A 95 -6.70 2.19 -13.17
CA VAL A 95 -6.29 0.91 -13.77
C VAL A 95 -6.93 0.71 -15.14
N GLN A 96 -8.16 1.20 -15.35
CA GLN A 96 -8.81 1.20 -16.67
C GLN A 96 -8.02 2.09 -17.65
N GLN A 97 -7.62 3.29 -17.23
CA GLN A 97 -6.77 4.15 -18.05
C GLN A 97 -5.40 3.50 -18.34
N TRP A 98 -4.80 2.85 -17.34
CA TRP A 98 -3.54 2.13 -17.55
C TRP A 98 -3.69 0.97 -18.55
N ARG A 99 -4.80 0.23 -18.52
CA ARG A 99 -5.11 -0.81 -19.50
C ARG A 99 -5.14 -0.27 -20.93
N GLU A 100 -5.70 0.91 -21.14
CA GLU A 100 -5.75 1.55 -22.46
C GLU A 100 -4.36 1.97 -22.95
N ASN A 101 -3.51 2.47 -22.03
CA ASN A 101 -2.17 2.94 -22.34
C ASN A 101 -1.16 1.80 -22.58
N ASP A 102 -1.30 0.68 -21.87
CA ASP A 102 -0.40 -0.47 -21.98
C ASP A 102 -1.16 -1.81 -21.88
N PRO A 103 -1.91 -2.18 -22.94
CA PRO A 103 -2.74 -3.39 -22.93
C PRO A 103 -1.91 -4.67 -22.79
N THR A 104 -0.69 -4.69 -23.34
CA THR A 104 0.21 -5.86 -23.26
C THR A 104 0.65 -6.12 -21.82
N LEU A 105 1.06 -5.07 -21.08
CA LEU A 105 1.46 -5.21 -19.68
C LEU A 105 0.25 -5.53 -18.78
N TYR A 106 -0.91 -4.96 -19.09
CA TYR A 106 -2.17 -5.29 -18.42
C TYR A 106 -2.50 -6.78 -18.56
N ASP A 107 -2.50 -7.33 -19.77
CA ASP A 107 -2.82 -8.74 -20.01
C ASP A 107 -1.79 -9.67 -19.36
N ALA A 108 -0.50 -9.29 -19.39
CA ALA A 108 0.55 -10.04 -18.70
C ALA A 108 0.32 -10.07 -17.17
N MET A 109 -0.17 -8.98 -16.59
CA MET A 109 -0.51 -8.91 -15.17
C MET A 109 -1.75 -9.76 -14.84
N ILE A 110 -2.83 -9.64 -15.62
CA ILE A 110 -4.05 -10.46 -15.44
C ILE A 110 -3.71 -11.95 -15.50
N ASN A 111 -2.80 -12.33 -16.38
CA ASN A 111 -2.35 -13.72 -16.52
C ASN A 111 -1.52 -14.26 -15.35
N LYS A 112 -1.04 -13.38 -14.45
CA LYS A 112 -0.39 -13.81 -13.21
C LYS A 112 -1.39 -13.97 -12.07
N ILE A 113 -2.59 -13.40 -12.19
CA ILE A 113 -3.62 -13.51 -11.16
C ILE A 113 -4.34 -14.85 -11.33
N PRO A 114 -4.40 -15.72 -10.30
CA PRO A 114 -5.05 -17.02 -10.41
C PRO A 114 -6.50 -16.95 -10.87
N LEU A 115 -7.24 -15.92 -10.43
CA LEU A 115 -8.63 -15.69 -10.83
C LEU A 115 -8.80 -15.05 -12.22
N ARG A 116 -7.71 -14.69 -12.91
CA ARG A 116 -7.71 -14.09 -14.26
C ARG A 116 -8.55 -12.81 -14.38
N ARG A 117 -8.71 -12.09 -13.28
CA ARG A 117 -9.44 -10.82 -13.21
C ARG A 117 -8.94 -9.97 -12.05
N LEU A 118 -9.23 -8.68 -12.10
CA LEU A 118 -9.06 -7.78 -10.96
C LEU A 118 -10.26 -7.83 -10.03
N GLY A 119 -10.07 -7.32 -8.81
CA GLY A 119 -11.17 -7.04 -7.89
C GLY A 119 -12.08 -5.93 -8.42
N ASP A 120 -13.36 -6.01 -8.03
CA ASP A 120 -14.28 -4.88 -8.10
C ASP A 120 -14.01 -3.98 -6.88
N PRO A 121 -13.85 -2.66 -7.03
CA PRO A 121 -13.68 -1.76 -5.90
C PRO A 121 -14.93 -1.57 -5.01
N GLU A 122 -16.13 -1.96 -5.46
CA GLU A 122 -17.38 -1.98 -4.67
C GLU A 122 -17.63 -3.34 -3.99
#